data_AF-A0A4S0MZV3-F1
#
_entry.id   AF-A0A4S0MZV3-F1
#
_cell.length_a   1.000
_cell.length_b   1.000
_cell.length_c   1.000
_cell.angle_alpha   90.00
_cell.angle_beta   90.00
_cell.angle_gamma   90.00
#
_symmetry.space_group_name_H-M   'P 1'
#
loop_
_entity.id
_entity.type
_entity.pdbx_description
1 polymer ?
#
loop_
_entity_poly.entity_id
_entity_poly.type
_entity_poly.pdbx_seq_one_letter_code
_entity_poly.pdbx_strand_id
1 'polypeptide(L)'
;TIPANLEKSFDQITKGVSHVASSGALPIMLGGDHSIGFPCVRGIADVTSKRIGIIHFDRHIDIQEKDLDERMHTTPWYWATNLPNVSATNLVQLGIGGWQVPRYGVAEARKRGTNVLT
;
A
#
# COMPACT_ATOMS: atom_id res chain seq x y z
N THR A 1 -20.16 -7.31 -4.39
CA THR A 1 -19.35 -6.08 -4.30
C THR A 1 -20.28 -4.90 -4.56
N ILE A 2 -20.16 -3.80 -3.82
CA ILE A 2 -20.87 -2.56 -4.19
C ILE A 2 -19.83 -1.67 -4.87
N PRO A 3 -19.80 -1.55 -6.21
CA PRO A 3 -18.97 -0.54 -6.86
C PRO A 3 -19.34 0.86 -6.31
N ALA A 4 -18.35 1.75 -6.21
CA ALA A 4 -18.47 3.11 -5.65
C ALA A 4 -18.53 3.27 -4.12
N ASN A 5 -18.26 2.22 -3.33
CA ASN A 5 -17.93 2.40 -1.90
C ASN A 5 -16.50 1.91 -1.63
N LEU A 6 -15.59 2.86 -1.44
CA LEU A 6 -14.16 2.63 -1.27
C LEU A 6 -13.85 1.77 -0.04
N GLU A 7 -14.30 2.19 1.13
CA GLU A 7 -14.02 1.49 2.39
C GLU A 7 -14.62 0.08 2.41
N LYS A 8 -15.84 -0.10 1.89
CA LYS A 8 -16.43 -1.43 1.75
C LYS A 8 -15.63 -2.30 0.78
N SER A 9 -15.11 -1.72 -0.30
CA SER A 9 -14.27 -2.46 -1.25
C SER A 9 -12.96 -2.89 -0.60
N PHE A 10 -12.31 -2.00 0.14
CA PHE A 10 -11.10 -2.32 0.90
C PHE A 10 -11.33 -3.42 1.93
N ASP A 11 -12.44 -3.40 2.65
CA ASP A 11 -12.78 -4.45 3.61
C ASP A 11 -13.05 -5.80 2.95
N GLN A 12 -13.69 -5.83 1.79
CA GLN A 12 -13.90 -7.08 1.05
C GLN A 12 -12.58 -7.64 0.49
N ILE A 13 -11.71 -6.78 -0.04
CA ILE A 13 -10.38 -7.18 -0.53
C ILE A 13 -9.56 -7.74 0.63
N THR A 14 -9.49 -7.04 1.76
CA THR A 14 -8.78 -7.52 2.96
C THR A 14 -9.28 -8.89 3.38
N LYS A 15 -10.60 -9.09 3.51
CA LYS A 15 -11.18 -10.40 3.87
C LYS A 15 -10.80 -11.51 2.88
N GLY A 16 -10.86 -11.23 1.58
CA GLY A 16 -10.48 -12.19 0.55
C GLY A 16 -9.00 -12.57 0.62
N VAL A 17 -8.12 -11.58 0.76
CA VAL A 17 -6.67 -11.81 0.87
C VAL A 17 -6.31 -12.54 2.17
N SER A 18 -6.90 -12.17 3.31
CA SER A 18 -6.70 -12.88 4.58
C SER A 18 -7.13 -14.34 4.51
N HIS A 19 -8.24 -14.63 3.81
CA HIS A 19 -8.69 -16.01 3.62
C HIS A 19 -7.67 -16.83 2.84
N VAL A 20 -7.17 -16.30 1.72
CA VAL A 20 -6.14 -16.99 0.91
C VAL A 20 -4.84 -17.13 1.68
N ALA A 21 -4.36 -16.06 2.31
CA ALA A 21 -3.09 -16.05 3.04
C ALA A 21 -3.12 -16.99 4.28
N SER A 22 -4.24 -17.06 5.00
CA SER A 22 -4.38 -17.94 6.17
C SER A 22 -4.40 -19.43 5.82
N SER A 23 -4.69 -19.78 4.57
CA SER A 23 -4.57 -21.17 4.07
C SER A 23 -3.11 -21.62 3.88
N GLY A 24 -2.14 -20.71 3.97
CA GLY A 24 -0.74 -20.96 3.65
C GLY A 24 -0.39 -20.83 2.16
N ALA A 25 -1.38 -20.57 1.30
CA ALA A 25 -1.14 -20.25 -0.11
C ALA A 25 -0.49 -18.87 -0.27
N LEU A 26 0.27 -18.69 -1.37
CA LEU A 26 0.81 -17.40 -1.78
C LEU A 26 -0.26 -16.61 -2.56
N PRO A 27 -0.77 -15.47 -2.07
CA PRO A 27 -1.73 -14.66 -2.81
C PRO A 27 -1.05 -13.97 -4.00
N ILE A 28 -1.62 -14.10 -5.20
CA ILE A 28 -1.24 -13.32 -6.39
C ILE A 28 -2.44 -12.48 -6.82
N MET A 29 -2.28 -11.16 -6.82
CA MET A 29 -3.33 -10.19 -7.06
C MET A 29 -3.19 -9.67 -8.49
N LEU A 30 -4.25 -9.80 -9.28
CA LEU A 30 -4.39 -9.10 -10.55
C LEU A 30 -5.24 -7.86 -10.28
N GLY A 31 -4.81 -6.70 -10.80
CA GLY A 31 -5.33 -5.34 -10.49
C GLY A 31 -6.86 -5.18 -10.50
N GLY A 32 -7.41 -4.10 -9.94
CA GLY A 32 -7.44 -2.76 -10.56
C GLY A 32 -6.27 -1.82 -10.26
N ASP A 33 -6.56 -0.52 -10.13
CA ASP A 33 -5.53 0.50 -9.87
C ASP A 33 -4.79 0.29 -8.53
N HIS A 34 -3.78 1.12 -8.28
CA HIS A 34 -2.86 0.91 -7.18
C HIS A 34 -3.46 1.13 -5.78
N SER A 35 -4.68 1.63 -5.66
CA SER A 35 -5.37 1.78 -4.36
C SER A 35 -5.56 0.45 -3.63
N ILE A 36 -5.64 -0.67 -4.37
CA ILE A 36 -5.80 -2.01 -3.78
C ILE A 36 -4.55 -2.47 -3.02
N GLY A 37 -3.39 -1.80 -3.19
CA GLY A 37 -2.15 -2.14 -2.48
C GLY A 37 -2.34 -2.15 -0.96
N PHE A 38 -3.05 -1.16 -0.42
CA PHE A 38 -3.33 -1.09 1.02
C PHE A 38 -4.16 -2.28 1.54
N PRO A 39 -5.39 -2.54 1.06
CA PRO A 39 -6.21 -3.63 1.59
C PRO A 39 -5.60 -5.02 1.32
N CYS A 40 -4.80 -5.19 0.27
CA CYS A 40 -4.05 -6.42 0.03
C CYS A 40 -2.98 -6.65 1.10
N VAL A 41 -2.13 -5.65 1.39
CA VAL A 41 -1.13 -5.73 2.45
C VAL A 41 -1.80 -5.93 3.80
N ARG A 42 -2.88 -5.20 4.10
CA ARG A 42 -3.67 -5.37 5.33
C ARG A 42 -4.14 -6.81 5.50
N GLY A 43 -4.66 -7.43 4.44
CA GLY A 43 -5.13 -8.81 4.50
C GLY A 43 -4.05 -9.83 4.86
N ILE A 44 -2.83 -9.64 4.35
CA ILE A 44 -1.66 -10.46 4.69
C ILE A 44 -1.19 -10.17 6.12
N ALA A 45 -1.12 -8.88 6.49
CA ALA A 45 -0.68 -8.40 7.78
C ALA A 45 -1.54 -8.94 8.94
N ASP A 46 -2.86 -9.04 8.75
CA ASP A 46 -3.82 -9.50 9.76
C ASP A 46 -3.63 -10.98 10.14
N VAL A 47 -3.00 -11.78 9.28
CA VAL A 47 -2.86 -13.24 9.48
C VAL A 47 -1.42 -13.67 9.81
N THR A 48 -0.52 -12.72 10.09
CA THR A 48 0.86 -13.03 10.46
C THR A 48 1.40 -12.09 11.53
N SER A 49 2.16 -12.64 12.48
CA SER A 49 2.93 -11.85 13.45
C SER A 49 4.29 -11.38 12.93
N LYS A 50 4.66 -11.81 11.71
CA LYS A 50 5.95 -11.46 11.10
C LYS A 50 5.96 -10.00 10.64
N ARG A 51 7.15 -9.40 10.62
CA ARG A 51 7.36 -8.10 9.97
C ARG A 51 7.28 -8.25 8.46
N ILE A 52 6.57 -7.35 7.82
CA ILE A 52 6.41 -7.28 6.37
C ILE A 52 7.32 -6.19 5.82
N GLY A 53 7.94 -6.47 4.67
CA GLY A 53 8.63 -5.50 3.84
C GLY A 53 7.92 -5.38 2.49
N ILE A 54 8.03 -4.20 1.88
CA ILE A 54 7.40 -3.88 0.60
C ILE A 54 8.51 -3.47 -0.37
N ILE A 55 8.56 -4.14 -1.52
CA ILE A 55 9.39 -3.73 -2.66
C ILE A 55 8.43 -3.20 -3.72
N HIS A 56 8.53 -1.91 -4.00
CA HIS A 56 7.62 -1.16 -4.85
C HIS A 56 8.36 -0.68 -6.10
N PHE A 57 7.99 -1.23 -7.25
CA PHE A 57 8.51 -0.81 -8.55
C PHE A 57 7.49 0.10 -9.21
N ASP A 58 7.81 1.38 -9.36
CA ASP A 58 6.86 2.37 -9.85
C ASP A 58 7.57 3.66 -10.26
N ARG A 59 6.86 4.47 -11.03
CA ARG A 59 7.28 5.84 -11.33
C ARG A 59 6.89 6.82 -10.21
N HIS A 60 5.83 6.51 -9.46
CA HIS A 60 5.23 7.41 -8.46
C HIS A 60 5.49 6.93 -7.03
N ILE A 61 5.47 7.86 -6.07
CA ILE A 61 5.88 7.59 -4.69
C ILE A 61 4.77 7.06 -3.79
N ASP A 62 3.51 7.31 -4.15
CA ASP A 62 2.30 6.67 -3.60
C ASP A 62 2.18 6.56 -2.07
N ILE A 63 2.73 7.55 -1.35
CA ILE A 63 2.81 7.58 0.12
C ILE A 63 2.25 8.87 0.75
N GLN A 64 1.40 9.59 0.05
CA GLN A 64 0.64 10.67 0.68
C GLN A 64 -0.54 10.15 1.49
N GLU A 65 -0.97 10.91 2.50
CA GLU A 65 -2.09 10.53 3.36
C GLU A 65 -3.43 10.43 2.60
N LYS A 66 -3.70 11.43 1.77
CA LYS A 66 -4.92 11.57 0.98
C LYS A 66 -4.62 12.21 -0.37
N ASP A 67 -5.50 11.97 -1.32
CA ASP A 67 -5.57 12.68 -2.60
C ASP A 67 -7.04 12.96 -2.91
N LEU A 68 -7.37 14.18 -3.34
CA LEU A 68 -8.76 14.62 -3.52
C LEU A 68 -9.68 14.25 -2.35
N ASP A 69 -9.19 14.41 -1.12
CA ASP A 69 -9.85 14.05 0.15
C ASP A 69 -10.13 12.55 0.41
N GLU A 70 -9.67 11.67 -0.48
CA GLU A 70 -9.91 10.22 -0.43
C GLU A 70 -8.63 9.38 -0.32
N ARG A 71 -8.79 8.10 0.01
CA ARG A 71 -7.72 7.09 -0.09
C ARG A 71 -7.62 6.59 -1.53
N MET A 72 -6.78 7.23 -2.33
CA MET A 72 -6.65 6.92 -3.76
C MET A 72 -5.41 6.09 -4.08
N HIS A 73 -5.21 5.80 -5.37
CA HIS A 73 -4.07 5.08 -5.92
C HIS A 73 -2.69 5.65 -5.55
N THR A 74 -2.62 6.92 -5.16
CA THR A 74 -1.42 7.63 -4.71
C THR A 74 -1.18 7.55 -3.20
N THR A 75 -2.03 6.85 -2.46
CA THR A 75 -1.98 6.79 -0.97
C THR A 75 -1.68 5.41 -0.34
N PRO A 76 -1.59 4.27 -1.05
CA PRO A 76 -1.64 2.95 -0.41
C PRO A 76 -0.51 2.73 0.60
N TRP A 77 0.68 3.29 0.36
CA TRP A 77 1.83 3.08 1.22
C TRP A 77 1.79 3.89 2.50
N TYR A 78 1.10 5.04 2.52
CA TYR A 78 0.87 5.76 3.76
C TYR A 78 0.06 4.91 4.73
N TRP A 79 -1.02 4.30 4.24
CA TRP A 79 -1.94 3.51 5.04
C TRP A 79 -1.37 2.14 5.39
N ALA A 80 -0.72 1.46 4.44
CA ALA A 80 -0.10 0.17 4.68
C ALA A 80 0.99 0.28 5.75
N THR A 81 1.81 1.33 5.73
CA THR A 81 2.92 1.51 6.69
C THR A 81 2.48 2.03 8.06
N ASN A 82 1.19 2.26 8.27
CA ASN A 82 0.61 2.51 9.60
C ASN A 82 0.22 1.20 10.32
N LEU A 83 0.27 0.04 9.64
CA LEU A 83 -0.07 -1.24 10.23
C LEU A 83 1.04 -1.69 11.21
N PRO A 84 0.71 -2.34 12.35
CA PRO A 84 1.68 -2.63 13.41
C PRO A 84 2.93 -3.43 12.98
N ASN A 85 2.79 -4.29 11.98
CA ASN A 85 3.84 -5.17 11.46
C ASN A 85 4.36 -4.77 10.07
N VAL A 86 3.98 -3.59 9.57
CA VAL A 86 4.41 -3.06 8.26
C VAL A 86 5.08 -1.70 8.50
N SER A 87 6.40 -1.67 8.62
CA SER A 87 7.12 -0.42 8.90
C SER A 87 7.47 0.33 7.62
N ALA A 88 7.38 1.66 7.64
CA ALA A 88 7.81 2.51 6.53
C ALA A 88 9.32 2.39 6.22
N THR A 89 10.15 2.04 7.21
CA THR A 89 11.59 1.80 6.99
C THR A 89 11.86 0.49 6.24
N ASN A 90 10.87 -0.40 6.14
CA ASN A 90 10.90 -1.61 5.32
C ASN A 90 10.20 -1.43 3.96
N LEU A 91 9.85 -0.20 3.59
CA LEU A 91 9.41 0.15 2.24
C LEU A 91 10.63 0.55 1.40
N VAL A 92 10.81 -0.15 0.29
CA VAL A 92 11.82 0.14 -0.73
C VAL A 92 11.11 0.47 -2.04
N GLN A 93 11.37 1.65 -2.57
CA GLN A 93 10.74 2.20 -3.76
C GLN A 93 11.77 2.39 -4.86
N LEU A 94 11.52 1.83 -6.04
CA LEU A 94 12.47 1.69 -7.14
C LEU A 94 11.88 2.32 -8.41
N GLY A 95 12.61 3.26 -9.02
CA GLY A 95 12.22 3.93 -10.27
C GLY A 95 11.45 5.24 -10.09
N ILE A 96 11.41 5.76 -8.86
CA ILE A 96 10.70 6.99 -8.52
C ILE A 96 11.31 8.18 -9.27
N GLY A 97 10.48 8.95 -9.98
CA GLY A 97 10.97 10.19 -10.58
C GLY A 97 10.00 10.85 -11.55
N GLY A 98 10.46 11.94 -12.18
CA GLY A 98 9.64 12.74 -13.07
C GLY A 98 8.83 13.83 -12.37
N TRP A 99 8.25 14.72 -13.17
CA TRP A 99 7.59 15.94 -12.70
C TRP A 99 6.25 15.69 -12.00
N GLN A 100 5.66 14.50 -12.20
CA GLN A 100 4.36 14.11 -11.64
C GLN A 100 4.45 13.62 -10.19
N VAL A 101 5.66 13.41 -9.64
CA VAL A 101 5.81 12.96 -8.26
C VAL A 101 5.42 14.10 -7.30
N PRO A 102 4.38 13.91 -6.46
CA PRO A 102 3.90 14.97 -5.60
C PRO A 102 4.91 15.32 -4.51
N ARG A 103 5.18 16.62 -4.34
CA ARG A 103 6.15 17.13 -3.35
C ARG A 103 5.80 16.73 -1.91
N TYR A 104 4.51 16.68 -1.60
CA TYR A 104 4.03 16.27 -0.28
C TYR A 104 4.23 14.77 -0.03
N GLY A 105 4.08 13.92 -1.06
CA GLY A 105 4.46 12.50 -0.99
C GLY A 105 5.96 12.32 -0.73
N VAL A 106 6.81 13.10 -1.40
CA VAL A 106 8.27 13.10 -1.15
C VAL A 106 8.61 13.56 0.27
N ALA A 107 7.92 14.59 0.77
CA ALA A 107 8.11 15.05 2.15
C ALA A 107 7.73 13.97 3.16
N GLU A 108 6.63 13.26 2.94
CA GLU A 108 6.18 12.16 3.81
C GLU A 108 7.14 10.96 3.75
N ALA A 109 7.61 10.60 2.55
CA ALA A 109 8.62 9.55 2.36
C ALA A 109 9.90 9.81 3.17
N ARG A 110 10.39 11.06 3.18
CA ARG A 110 11.54 11.50 3.96
C ARG A 110 11.26 11.47 5.46
N LYS A 111 10.13 12.03 5.88
CA LYS A 111 9.69 12.05 7.29
C LYS A 111 9.59 10.64 7.86
N ARG A 112 9.10 9.68 7.07
CA ARG A 112 8.93 8.28 7.46
C ARG A 112 10.18 7.40 7.30
N GLY A 113 11.26 7.94 6.71
CA GLY A 113 12.51 7.19 6.52
C GLY A 113 12.39 6.02 5.55
N THR A 114 11.57 6.17 4.50
CA THR A 114 11.46 5.18 3.41
C THR A 114 12.73 5.14 2.55
N ASN A 115 12.96 4.02 1.86
CA ASN A 115 14.13 3.86 0.99
C ASN A 115 13.72 4.13 -0.46
N VAL A 116 14.13 5.28 -1.01
CA VAL A 116 13.81 5.66 -2.40
C VAL A 116 15.06 5.57 -3.26
N LEU A 117 14.98 4.77 -4.32
CA LEU A 117 16.02 4.59 -5.33
C LEU A 117 15.47 5.04 -6.69
N THR A 118 16.05 6.12 -7.21
CA THR A 118 15.61 6.80 -8.44
C THR A 118 16.29 6.26 -9.68
#